data_AF-A0A3M1N2C0-F1
#
_entry.id   AF-A0A3M1N2C0-F1
#
_cell.length_a   1.000
_cell.length_b   1.000
_cell.length_c   1.000
_cell.angle_alpha   90.00
_cell.angle_beta   90.00
_cell.angle_gamma   90.00
#
_symmetry.space_group_name_H-M   'P 1'
#
loop_
_entity.id
_entity.type
_entity.pdbx_description
1 polymer ?
#
loop_
_entity_poly.entity_id
_entity_poly.type
_entity_poly.pdbx_seq_one_letter_code
_entity_poly.pdbx_strand_id
1 'polypeptide(L)' 'EHGILTFAQLAETPVETLQAILDEANFRLGDPGTWAEQAALAARGEWDALQTLQDSLKGGRRVD' A
#
# COMPACT_ATOMS: atom_id res chain seq x y z
N GLU A 1 -2.09 -14.77 10.83
CA GLU A 1 -1.45 -13.46 10.58
C GLU A 1 -0.62 -13.58 9.32
N HIS A 2 -0.88 -12.80 8.26
CA HIS A 2 -0.30 -13.00 6.91
C HIS A 2 1.18 -12.59 6.78
N GLY A 3 1.90 -12.40 7.88
CA GLY A 3 3.37 -12.30 7.90
C GLY A 3 3.99 -10.99 7.37
N ILE A 4 3.18 -10.00 7.00
CA ILE A 4 3.66 -8.67 6.58
C ILE A 4 3.80 -7.78 7.82
N LEU A 5 5.03 -7.58 8.28
CA LEU A 5 5.34 -6.88 9.54
C LEU A 5 6.18 -5.62 9.35
N THR A 6 6.66 -5.36 8.12
CA THR A 6 7.52 -4.22 7.81
C THR A 6 7.09 -3.55 6.51
N PHE A 7 7.44 -2.28 6.34
CA PHE A 7 7.22 -1.57 5.09
C PHE A 7 7.95 -2.21 3.92
N ALA A 8 9.14 -2.76 4.14
CA ALA A 8 9.88 -3.49 3.10
C ALA A 8 9.10 -4.71 2.60
N GLN A 9 8.59 -5.54 3.52
CA GLN A 9 7.76 -6.69 3.15
C GLN A 9 6.49 -6.27 2.42
N LEU A 10 5.83 -5.20 2.86
CA LEU A 10 4.64 -4.69 2.19
C LEU A 10 4.95 -4.17 0.78
N ALA A 11 6.11 -3.51 0.60
CA ALA A 11 6.56 -3.01 -0.70
C ALA A 11 6.86 -4.13 -1.70
N GLU A 12 7.30 -5.29 -1.21
CA GLU A 12 7.58 -6.47 -2.04
C GLU A 12 6.35 -7.37 -2.24
N THR A 13 5.25 -7.10 -1.55
CA THR A 13 4.04 -7.93 -1.65
C THR A 13 3.25 -7.56 -2.91
N PRO A 14 2.92 -8.54 -3.78
CA PRO A 14 2.06 -8.30 -4.93
C PRO A 14 0.67 -7.78 -4.53
N VAL A 15 0.13 -6.87 -5.33
CA VAL A 15 -1.22 -6.29 -5.11
C VAL A 15 -2.29 -7.39 -5.05
N GLU A 16 -2.17 -8.44 -5.86
CA GLU A 16 -3.09 -9.60 -5.84
C GLU A 16 -3.09 -10.34 -4.50
N THR A 17 -1.92 -10.44 -3.85
CA THR A 17 -1.80 -11.06 -2.53
C THR A 17 -2.43 -10.17 -1.46
N LEU A 18 -2.22 -8.84 -1.55
CA LEU A 18 -2.88 -7.89 -0.65
C LEU A 18 -4.40 -7.93 -0.81
N GLN A 19 -4.90 -7.99 -2.05
CA GLN A 19 -6.33 -8.10 -2.32
C GLN A 19 -6.91 -9.39 -1.73
N ALA A 20 -6.24 -10.53 -1.91
CA ALA A 20 -6.68 -11.81 -1.35
C ALA A 20 -6.76 -11.78 0.19
N ILE A 21 -5.80 -11.13 0.86
CA ILE A 21 -5.80 -10.95 2.32
C ILE A 21 -7.00 -10.09 2.76
N LEU A 22 -7.29 -9.00 2.04
CA LEU A 22 -8.42 -8.12 2.35
C LEU A 22 -9.76 -8.85 2.15
N ASP A 23 -9.87 -9.62 1.08
CA ASP A 23 -11.07 -10.39 0.75
C ASP A 23 -11.34 -11.49 1.79
N GLU A 24 -10.30 -12.23 2.20
CA GLU A 24 -10.40 -13.26 3.26
C GLU A 24 -10.84 -12.64 4.60
N ALA A 25 -10.33 -11.45 4.91
CA ALA A 25 -10.70 -10.72 6.12
C ALA A 25 -12.03 -9.95 6.01
N ASN A 26 -12.69 -9.97 4.84
CA ASN A 26 -13.88 -9.18 4.52
C ASN A 26 -13.69 -7.67 4.83
N PHE A 27 -12.47 -7.17 4.64
CA PHE A 27 -12.15 -5.76 4.80
C PHE A 27 -12.38 -5.00 3.51
N ARG A 28 -13.27 -3.99 3.57
CA ARG A 28 -13.51 -3.06 2.46
C ARG A 28 -12.52 -1.88 2.46
N LEU A 29 -11.30 -2.13 2.93
CA LEU A 29 -10.29 -1.08 3.13
C LEU A 29 -9.66 -0.72 1.78
N GLY A 30 -10.36 0.10 0.99
CA GLY A 30 -9.81 0.73 -0.21
C GLY A 30 -9.29 -0.24 -1.28
N ASP A 31 -8.48 0.31 -2.18
CA ASP A 31 -7.79 -0.42 -3.25
C ASP A 31 -6.30 -0.50 -2.87
N PRO A 32 -5.70 -1.72 -2.77
CA PRO A 32 -4.31 -1.89 -2.37
C PRO A 32 -3.29 -1.53 -3.46
N GLY A 33 -3.73 -1.11 -4.65
CA GLY A 33 -2.88 -0.90 -5.82
C GLY A 33 -1.75 0.11 -5.65
N THR A 34 -1.82 1.03 -4.68
CA THR A 34 -0.75 1.98 -4.38
C THR A 34 0.00 1.68 -3.09
N TRP A 35 -0.39 0.65 -2.34
CA TRP A 35 0.16 0.40 -1.01
C TRP A 35 1.62 -0.05 -1.06
N ALA A 36 1.98 -0.88 -2.04
CA ALA A 36 3.36 -1.33 -2.22
C ALA A 36 4.32 -0.15 -2.49
N GLU A 37 3.90 0.81 -3.31
CA GLU A 37 4.69 2.00 -3.62
C GLU A 37 4.82 2.94 -2.40
N GLN A 38 3.71 3.20 -1.70
CA GLN A 38 3.73 3.96 -0.45
C GLN A 38 4.65 3.30 0.59
N ALA A 39 4.59 1.97 0.70
CA ALA A 39 5.45 1.21 1.59
C ALA A 39 6.92 1.27 1.17
N ALA A 40 7.24 1.28 -0.12
CA ALA A 40 8.60 1.42 -0.60
C ALA A 40 9.22 2.77 -0.20
N LEU A 41 8.43 3.86 -0.26
CA LEU A 41 8.86 5.18 0.20
C LEU A 41 9.05 5.20 1.72
N ALA A 42 8.10 4.63 2.47
CA ALA A 42 8.19 4.53 3.93
C ALA A 42 9.39 3.68 4.38
N ALA A 43 9.67 2.57 3.70
CA ALA A 43 10.81 1.69 3.98
C ALA A 43 12.17 2.41 3.78
N ARG A 44 12.22 3.38 2.86
CA ARG A 44 13.41 4.21 2.57
C ARG A 44 13.47 5.48 3.42
N GLY A 45 12.44 5.76 4.22
CA GLY A 45 12.34 7.00 5.02
C GLY A 45 12.08 8.25 4.17
N GLU A 46 11.58 8.10 2.95
CA GLU A 46 11.31 9.19 2.00
C GLU A 46 9.95 9.84 2.29
N TRP A 47 9.81 10.43 3.48
CA TRP A 47 8.52 10.94 3.97
C TRP A 47 7.93 12.07 3.13
N ASP A 48 8.76 12.97 2.59
CA ASP A 48 8.30 14.06 1.71
C ASP A 48 7.74 13.53 0.37
N ALA A 49 8.40 12.51 -0.19
CA ALA A 49 7.95 11.86 -1.41
C ALA A 49 6.68 11.02 -1.15
N LEU A 50 6.58 10.37 0.02
CA LEU A 50 5.36 9.69 0.44
C LEU A 50 4.19 10.66 0.56
N GLN A 51 4.39 11.81 1.20
CA GLN A 51 3.36 12.84 1.32
C GLN A 51 2.91 13.32 -0.06
N THR A 52 3.86 13.63 -0.95
CA THR A 52 3.58 14.06 -2.32
C THR A 52 2.76 13.02 -3.09
N LEU A 53 3.13 11.73 -2.97
CA LEU A 53 2.36 10.63 -3.55
C LEU A 53 0.94 10.61 -2.98
N GLN A 54 0.79 10.63 -1.65
CA GLN A 54 -0.52 10.58 -1.00
C GLN A 54 -1.43 11.75 -1.40
N ASP A 55 -0.88 12.96 -1.52
CA ASP A 55 -1.62 14.16 -1.93
C ASP A 55 -2.15 14.05 -3.37
N SER A 56 -1.44 13.31 -4.24
CA SER A 56 -1.89 13.04 -5.61
C SER A 56 -2.98 11.97 -5.71
N LEU A 57 -3.20 11.18 -4.66
CA LEU A 57 -4.14 10.07 -4.66
C LEU A 57 -5.50 10.51 -4.14
N LYS A 58 -6.57 10.05 -4.77
CA LYS A 58 -7.94 10.20 -4.25
C LYS A 58 -8.38 8.92 -3.57
N GLY A 59 -8.39 8.92 -2.25
CA GLY A 59 -8.74 7.73 -1.46
C GLY A 59 -7.81 6.54 -1.72
N GLY A 60 -6.52 6.82 -1.96
CA GLY A 60 -5.50 5.80 -2.24
C GLY A 60 -5.45 5.32 -3.69
N ARG A 61 -6.20 5.94 -4.62
CA ARG A 61 -6.19 5.62 -6.05
C ARG A 61 -5.61 6.76 -6.87
N ARG A 62 -4.90 6.42 -7.95
CA ARG A 62 -4.51 7.40 -8.98
C ARG A 62 -5.78 7.93 -9.63
N VAL A 63 -5.88 9.24 -9.73
CA VAL A 63 -6.92 9.92 -10.51
C VAL A 63 -6.27 10.36 -11.81
N ASP A 64 -6.76 9.82 -12.92
CA ASP A 64 -6.53 10.41 -14.25
C ASP A 64 -7.41 11.65 -14.43
#